data_AF-A0A7S3HLS0-F1
#
_entry.id   AF-A0A7S3HLS0-F1
#
_cell.length_a   1.000
_cell.length_b   1.000
_cell.length_c   1.000
_cell.angle_alpha   90.00
_cell.angle_beta   90.00
_cell.angle_gamma   90.00
#
_symmetry.space_group_name_H-M   'P 1'
#
loop_
_entity.id
_entity.type
_entity.pdbx_description
1 polymer ?
#
loop_
_entity_poly.entity_id
_entity_poly.type
_entity_poly.pdbx_seq_one_letter_code
_entity_poly.pdbx_strand_id
1 'polypeptide(L)'
;DLLKWMTESADLVDADLRTMRAVLRTWKTPAPEESNFYSHEADGRYSTMEALRRDTFEEYQMDKGLLRGLVRHIFPVDAAVADMGAGSGHYSKWLNDTGLVTAHAYDGSPDVELVTKMAVHSADLGRPLEL
;
A
#
# COMPACT_ATOMS: atom_id res chain seq x y z
N ASP A 1 2.79 -35.24 -2.33
CA ASP A 1 1.82 -35.93 -1.47
C ASP A 1 0.45 -35.32 -1.73
N LEU A 2 -0.38 -35.99 -2.52
CA LEU A 2 -1.66 -35.46 -3.02
C LEU A 2 -2.69 -35.30 -1.90
N LEU A 3 -2.67 -36.22 -0.92
CA LEU A 3 -3.61 -36.22 0.19
C LEU A 3 -3.43 -34.96 1.05
N LYS A 4 -2.17 -34.62 1.35
CA LYS A 4 -1.82 -33.41 2.10
C LYS A 4 -2.34 -32.13 1.44
N TRP A 5 -2.12 -31.98 0.14
CA TRP A 5 -2.60 -30.82 -0.62
C TRP A 5 -4.13 -30.72 -0.65
N MET A 6 -4.83 -31.85 -0.78
CA MET A 6 -6.30 -31.88 -0.74
C MET A 6 -6.82 -31.45 0.63
N THR A 7 -6.21 -31.91 1.72
CA THR A 7 -6.58 -31.50 3.09
C THR A 7 -6.36 -30.01 3.30
N GLU A 8 -5.19 -29.49 2.93
CA GLU A 8 -4.87 -28.05 3.06
C GLU A 8 -5.85 -27.18 2.26
N SER A 9 -6.21 -27.61 1.05
CA SER A 9 -7.17 -26.89 0.21
C SER A 9 -8.58 -26.91 0.80
N ALA A 10 -9.01 -28.05 1.34
CA ALA A 10 -10.31 -28.17 1.99
C ALA A 10 -10.39 -27.27 3.23
N ASP A 11 -9.35 -27.26 4.07
CA ASP A 11 -9.29 -26.43 5.27
C ASP A 11 -9.37 -24.93 4.95
N LEU A 12 -8.71 -24.51 3.87
CA LEU A 12 -8.71 -23.12 3.40
C LEU A 12 -10.10 -22.69 2.92
N VAL A 13 -10.75 -23.52 2.09
CA VAL A 13 -12.13 -23.27 1.65
C VAL A 13 -13.09 -23.21 2.84
N ASP A 14 -12.93 -24.09 3.82
CA ASP A 14 -13.78 -24.12 5.02
C ASP A 14 -13.59 -22.86 5.88
N ALA A 15 -12.36 -22.36 5.98
CA ALA A 15 -12.06 -21.09 6.64
C ALA A 15 -12.71 -19.91 5.92
N ASP A 16 -12.60 -19.85 4.59
CA ASP A 16 -13.22 -18.80 3.78
C ASP A 16 -14.75 -18.81 3.90
N LEU A 17 -15.37 -19.99 3.86
CA LEU A 17 -16.82 -20.14 4.03
C LEU A 17 -17.29 -19.68 5.41
N ARG A 18 -16.51 -19.93 6.48
CA ARG A 18 -16.81 -19.42 7.83
C ARG A 18 -16.73 -17.89 7.85
N THR A 19 -15.71 -17.30 7.25
CA THR A 19 -15.52 -15.85 7.16
C THR A 19 -16.66 -15.20 6.38
N MET A 20 -16.96 -15.71 5.17
CA MET A 20 -18.07 -15.20 4.36
C MET A 20 -19.42 -15.29 5.09
N ARG A 21 -19.67 -16.41 5.79
CA ARG A 21 -20.89 -16.57 6.59
C ARG A 21 -20.96 -15.55 7.73
N ALA A 22 -19.85 -15.28 8.40
CA ALA A 22 -19.80 -14.27 9.47
C ALA A 22 -20.12 -12.88 8.91
N VAL A 23 -19.45 -12.49 7.82
CA VAL A 23 -19.67 -11.21 7.13
C VAL A 23 -21.14 -11.07 6.72
N LEU A 24 -21.71 -12.06 6.03
CA LEU A 24 -23.10 -12.03 5.56
C LEU A 24 -24.13 -11.93 6.70
N ARG A 25 -23.83 -12.49 7.89
CA ARG A 25 -24.72 -12.41 9.06
C ARG A 25 -24.69 -11.03 9.71
N THR A 26 -23.54 -10.37 9.70
CA THR A 26 -23.36 -9.06 10.33
C THR A 26 -23.58 -7.91 9.35
N TRP A 27 -23.62 -8.21 8.05
CA TRP A 27 -23.78 -7.21 7.00
C TRP A 27 -25.14 -6.52 7.11
N LYS A 28 -25.10 -5.20 7.03
CA LYS A 28 -26.27 -4.33 6.88
C LYS A 28 -25.97 -3.40 5.72
N THR A 29 -27.00 -3.05 4.95
CA THR A 29 -26.86 -2.01 3.93
C THR A 29 -26.32 -0.75 4.61
N PRO A 30 -25.18 -0.19 4.16
CA PRO A 30 -24.65 1.04 4.72
C PRO A 30 -25.63 2.19 4.55
N ALA A 31 -25.60 3.17 5.44
CA ALA A 31 -26.30 4.42 5.19
C ALA A 31 -25.76 5.07 3.89
N PRO A 32 -26.54 5.90 3.17
CA PRO A 32 -26.06 6.55 1.94
C PRO A 32 -24.72 7.29 2.12
N GLU A 33 -24.54 7.90 3.28
CA GLU A 33 -23.31 8.59 3.69
C GLU A 33 -22.10 7.64 3.80
N GLU A 34 -22.33 6.42 4.31
CA GLU A 34 -21.33 5.34 4.44
C GLU A 34 -21.11 4.58 3.12
N SER A 35 -22.03 4.70 2.17
CA SER A 35 -21.96 4.05 0.85
C SER A 35 -21.13 4.84 -0.16
N ASN A 36 -20.83 6.11 0.13
CA ASN A 36 -20.02 6.94 -0.74
C ASN A 36 -18.56 6.49 -0.67
N PHE A 37 -18.05 6.00 -1.80
CA PHE A 37 -16.62 5.74 -1.94
C PHE A 37 -15.90 7.07 -2.15
N TYR A 38 -15.03 7.41 -1.20
CA TYR A 38 -14.09 8.50 -1.34
C TYR A 38 -12.71 7.92 -1.62
N SER A 39 -12.18 8.19 -2.81
CA SER A 39 -10.81 7.78 -3.16
C SER A 39 -9.75 8.51 -2.33
N HIS A 40 -10.13 9.67 -1.78
CA HIS A 40 -9.24 10.52 -1.00
C HIS A 40 -9.88 10.94 0.31
N GLU A 41 -9.05 11.13 1.31
CA GLU A 41 -9.35 11.84 2.55
C GLU A 41 -9.55 13.34 2.26
N ALA A 42 -10.10 14.08 3.23
CA ALA A 42 -10.38 15.51 3.07
C ALA A 42 -9.14 16.37 2.78
N ASP A 43 -7.95 15.87 3.13
CA ASP A 43 -6.65 16.52 2.92
C ASP A 43 -5.92 16.06 1.65
N GLY A 44 -6.56 15.22 0.82
CA GLY A 44 -6.02 14.77 -0.46
C GLY A 44 -5.12 13.53 -0.39
N ARG A 45 -4.95 12.90 0.79
CA ARG A 45 -4.33 11.56 0.89
C ARG A 45 -5.27 10.50 0.33
N TYR A 46 -4.76 9.36 -0.12
CA TYR A 46 -5.65 8.25 -0.47
C TYR A 46 -6.32 7.68 0.78
N SER A 47 -7.58 7.25 0.63
CA SER A 47 -8.23 6.46 1.65
C SER A 47 -7.62 5.05 1.71
N THR A 48 -7.75 4.37 2.85
CA THR A 48 -7.25 2.98 3.01
C THR A 48 -7.76 2.05 1.91
N MET A 49 -9.03 2.20 1.54
CA MET A 49 -9.64 1.38 0.49
C MET A 49 -9.06 1.66 -0.89
N GLU A 50 -8.75 2.92 -1.21
CA GLU A 50 -8.10 3.26 -2.47
C GLU A 50 -6.64 2.78 -2.51
N ALA A 51 -5.90 2.94 -1.42
CA ALA A 51 -4.54 2.42 -1.30
C ALA A 51 -4.51 0.89 -1.48
N LEU A 52 -5.40 0.16 -0.81
CA LEU A 52 -5.54 -1.28 -0.92
C LEU A 52 -5.91 -1.73 -2.34
N ARG A 53 -6.87 -1.03 -2.97
CA ARG A 53 -7.31 -1.33 -4.34
C ARG A 53 -6.15 -1.19 -5.32
N ARG A 54 -5.41 -0.07 -5.26
CA ARG A 54 -4.26 0.17 -6.15
C ARG A 54 -3.13 -0.83 -5.94
N ASP A 55 -2.87 -1.21 -4.70
CA ASP A 55 -1.88 -2.24 -4.37
C ASP A 55 -2.28 -3.62 -4.94
N THR A 56 -3.53 -4.02 -4.69
CA THR A 56 -4.08 -5.33 -5.10
C THR A 56 -4.07 -5.51 -6.62
N PHE A 57 -4.36 -4.45 -7.38
CA PHE A 57 -4.47 -4.49 -8.84
C PHE A 57 -3.23 -3.93 -9.57
N GLU A 58 -2.13 -3.68 -8.86
CA GLU A 58 -0.86 -3.16 -9.41
C GLU A 58 -1.05 -1.89 -10.27
N GLU A 59 -1.89 -0.95 -9.81
CA GLU A 59 -2.26 0.23 -10.60
C GLU A 59 -1.32 1.43 -10.44
N TYR A 60 -0.21 1.25 -9.72
CA TYR A 60 0.82 2.26 -9.61
C TYR A 60 1.66 2.30 -10.89
N GLN A 61 1.49 3.36 -11.67
CA GLN A 61 2.36 3.60 -12.82
C GLN A 61 3.73 4.07 -12.35
N MET A 62 4.77 3.36 -12.78
CA MET A 62 6.14 3.73 -12.42
C MET A 62 6.82 4.57 -13.50
N ASP A 63 7.12 5.83 -13.20
CA ASP A 63 7.88 6.71 -14.10
C ASP A 63 9.38 6.36 -14.05
N LYS A 64 9.77 5.41 -14.90
CA LYS A 64 11.18 5.03 -15.06
C LYS A 64 12.05 6.16 -15.61
N GLY A 65 11.47 7.13 -16.34
CA GLY A 65 12.21 8.27 -16.87
C GLY A 65 12.70 9.16 -15.74
N LEU A 66 11.79 9.52 -14.83
CA LEU A 66 12.08 10.25 -13.61
C LEU A 66 13.13 9.53 -12.76
N LEU A 67 12.88 8.25 -12.41
CA LEU A 67 13.77 7.49 -11.54
C LEU A 67 15.20 7.36 -12.09
N ARG A 68 15.33 7.10 -13.39
CA ARG A 68 16.64 7.05 -14.06
C ARG A 68 17.31 8.41 -14.12
N GLY A 69 16.54 9.49 -14.29
CA GLY A 69 17.04 10.85 -14.26
C GLY A 69 17.62 11.21 -12.90
N LEU A 70 16.87 10.92 -11.83
CA LEU A 70 17.29 11.16 -10.45
C LEU A 70 18.60 10.42 -10.12
N VAL A 71 18.66 9.11 -10.42
CA VAL A 71 19.87 8.30 -10.17
C VAL A 71 21.08 8.77 -10.98
N ARG A 72 20.91 9.21 -12.23
CA ARG A 72 22.04 9.60 -13.08
C ARG A 72 22.57 11.00 -12.82
N HIS A 73 21.72 11.91 -12.36
CA HIS A 73 22.03 13.35 -12.41
C HIS A 73 21.88 14.05 -11.06
N ILE A 74 21.14 13.47 -10.11
CA ILE A 74 20.77 14.16 -8.87
C ILE A 74 21.34 13.45 -7.65
N PHE A 75 21.10 12.15 -7.52
CA PHE A 75 21.49 11.41 -6.33
C PHE A 75 22.97 11.05 -6.33
N PRO A 76 23.72 11.40 -5.27
CA PRO A 76 25.01 10.79 -5.00
C PRO A 76 24.86 9.28 -4.78
N VAL A 77 25.92 8.52 -5.08
CA VAL A 77 26.02 7.12 -4.66
C VAL A 77 25.98 7.06 -3.13
N ASP A 78 25.31 6.05 -2.59
CA ASP A 78 25.08 5.80 -1.16
C ASP A 78 24.22 6.87 -0.45
N ALA A 79 23.53 7.73 -1.20
CA ALA A 79 22.62 8.69 -0.62
C ALA A 79 21.42 8.00 0.07
N ALA A 80 20.98 8.57 1.20
CA ALA A 80 19.70 8.26 1.80
C ALA A 80 18.61 9.13 1.16
N VAL A 81 17.55 8.51 0.64
CA VAL A 81 16.46 9.16 -0.09
C VAL A 81 15.15 8.91 0.62
N ALA A 82 14.40 9.97 0.93
CA ALA A 82 13.02 9.85 1.40
C ALA A 82 12.05 9.96 0.22
N ASP A 83 11.27 8.92 -0.01
CA ASP A 83 10.20 8.83 -1.00
C ASP A 83 8.88 9.18 -0.32
N MET A 84 8.44 10.42 -0.50
CA MET A 84 7.29 10.99 0.19
C MET A 84 6.03 10.87 -0.68
N GLY A 85 4.94 10.35 -0.12
CA GLY A 85 3.75 9.99 -0.89
C GLY A 85 3.99 8.72 -1.71
N ALA A 86 4.68 7.75 -1.10
CA ALA A 86 5.19 6.56 -1.78
C ALA A 86 4.09 5.57 -2.23
N GLY A 87 2.85 5.74 -1.77
CA GLY A 87 1.77 4.77 -1.97
C GLY A 87 2.19 3.39 -1.45
N SER A 88 2.32 2.43 -2.36
CA SER A 88 2.82 1.07 -2.07
C SER A 88 4.35 0.91 -2.10
N GLY A 89 5.11 1.99 -2.26
CA GLY A 89 6.58 1.97 -2.15
C GLY A 89 7.32 1.49 -3.40
N HIS A 90 6.68 1.50 -4.58
CA HIS A 90 7.28 1.00 -5.81
C HIS A 90 8.56 1.76 -6.21
N TYR A 91 8.61 3.08 -5.99
CA TYR A 91 9.79 3.89 -6.29
C TYR A 91 10.94 3.53 -5.36
N SER A 92 10.69 3.55 -4.05
CA SER A 92 11.67 3.10 -3.04
C SER A 92 12.20 1.70 -3.30
N LYS A 93 11.33 0.74 -3.62
CA LYS A 93 11.75 -0.62 -3.98
C LYS A 93 12.68 -0.59 -5.20
N TRP A 94 12.27 0.08 -6.28
CA TRP A 94 13.07 0.14 -7.49
C TRP A 94 14.44 0.81 -7.24
N LEU A 95 14.47 1.90 -6.48
CA LEU A 95 15.69 2.61 -6.10
C LEU A 95 16.62 1.71 -5.29
N ASN A 96 16.09 1.02 -4.28
CA ASN A 96 16.86 0.07 -3.46
C ASN A 96 17.40 -1.11 -4.29
N ASP A 97 16.61 -1.63 -5.24
CA ASP A 97 17.03 -2.72 -6.14
C ASP A 97 18.24 -2.31 -7.02
N THR A 98 18.49 -1.00 -7.22
CA THR A 98 19.68 -0.54 -7.96
C THR A 98 20.99 -0.70 -7.19
N GLY A 99 20.94 -0.73 -5.85
CA GLY A 99 22.11 -0.71 -4.99
C GLY A 99 22.92 0.60 -5.02
N LEU A 100 22.39 1.67 -5.63
CA LEU A 100 23.10 2.96 -5.76
C LEU A 100 22.71 3.95 -4.66
N VAL A 101 21.54 3.79 -4.04
CA VAL A 101 21.01 4.63 -2.96
C VAL A 101 20.27 3.76 -1.95
N THR A 102 20.03 4.30 -0.76
CA THR A 102 19.10 3.73 0.22
C THR A 102 17.83 4.58 0.24
N ALA A 103 16.71 4.03 -0.21
CA ALA A 103 15.42 4.71 -0.25
C ALA A 103 14.49 4.24 0.87
N HIS A 104 13.82 5.20 1.51
CA HIS A 104 12.83 5.00 2.57
C HIS A 104 11.48 5.53 2.12
N ALA A 105 10.46 4.66 2.13
CA ALA A 105 9.12 4.99 1.70
C ALA A 105 8.27 5.53 2.85
N TYR A 106 7.62 6.68 2.63
CA TYR A 106 6.69 7.31 3.55
C TYR A 106 5.40 7.69 2.84
N ASP A 107 4.25 7.45 3.47
CA ASP A 107 2.96 7.87 2.95
C ASP A 107 2.01 8.27 4.09
N GLY A 108 1.14 9.23 3.80
CA GLY A 108 0.16 9.70 4.78
C GLY A 108 -1.10 8.84 4.84
N SER A 109 -1.35 7.97 3.86
CA SER A 109 -2.61 7.22 3.75
C SER A 109 -2.90 6.43 5.03
N PRO A 110 -4.15 6.47 5.54
CA PRO A 110 -4.48 5.72 6.75
C PRO A 110 -4.23 4.22 6.55
N ASP A 111 -3.66 3.57 7.57
CA ASP A 111 -3.32 2.14 7.56
C ASP A 111 -2.33 1.70 6.46
N VAL A 112 -1.54 2.61 5.88
CA VAL A 112 -0.59 2.27 4.80
C VAL A 112 0.41 1.18 5.20
N GLU A 113 0.86 1.15 6.46
CA GLU A 113 1.75 0.10 6.97
C GLU A 113 1.08 -1.29 6.93
N LEU A 114 -0.22 -1.37 7.21
CA LEU A 114 -0.98 -2.61 7.13
C LEU A 114 -1.16 -3.05 5.67
N VAL A 115 -1.58 -2.12 4.80
CA VAL A 115 -1.79 -2.38 3.37
C VAL A 115 -0.50 -2.89 2.71
N THR A 116 0.62 -2.24 3.02
CA THR A 116 1.93 -2.51 2.39
C THR A 116 2.76 -3.54 3.13
N LYS A 117 2.23 -4.17 4.19
CA LYS A 117 2.94 -5.15 5.04
C LYS A 117 4.28 -4.59 5.56
N MET A 118 4.24 -3.37 6.08
CA MET A 118 5.38 -2.60 6.61
C MET A 118 6.42 -2.18 5.56
N ALA A 119 6.13 -2.28 4.26
CA ALA A 119 7.05 -1.80 3.22
C ALA A 119 7.11 -0.27 3.13
N VAL A 120 6.06 0.42 3.58
CA VAL A 120 5.95 1.88 3.61
C VAL A 120 5.58 2.34 5.02
N HIS A 121 6.27 3.35 5.53
CA HIS A 121 6.02 3.91 6.85
C HIS A 121 4.98 5.02 6.81
N SER A 122 4.16 5.12 7.85
CA SER A 122 3.20 6.21 7.94
C SER A 122 3.90 7.55 8.26
N ALA A 123 3.66 8.57 7.46
CA ALA A 123 4.04 9.95 7.74
C ALA A 123 2.98 10.92 7.21
N ASP A 124 2.22 11.52 8.12
CA ASP A 124 1.22 12.54 7.79
C ASP A 124 1.87 13.92 7.67
N LEU A 125 2.33 14.25 6.46
CA LEU A 125 2.99 15.52 6.13
C LEU A 125 2.02 16.72 6.11
N GLY A 126 0.70 16.47 6.16
CA GLY A 126 -0.32 17.51 6.23
C GLY A 126 -0.47 18.10 7.63
N ARG A 127 0.07 17.44 8.66
CA ARG A 127 0.03 17.94 10.03
C ARG A 127 0.95 19.16 10.18
N PRO A 128 0.51 20.21 10.89
CA PRO A 128 1.37 21.32 11.26
C PRO A 128 2.64 20.81 11.95
N LEU A 129 3.79 21.37 11.56
CA LEU A 129 5.02 21.18 12.31
C LEU A 129 4.92 21.98 13.61
N GLU A 130 4.84 21.29 14.75
CA GLU A 130 5.18 21.90 16.03
C GLU A 130 6.71 21.94 16.12
N LEU A 131 7.29 23.11 15.86
CA LEU A 131 8.73 23.39 15.98
C LEU A 131 9.06 24.09 17.30
#